data_AF-A0A959QHR9-F1
#
_entry.id   AF-A0A959QHR9-F1
#
_cell.length_a   1.000
_cell.length_b   1.000
_cell.length_c   1.000
_cell.angle_alpha   90.00
_cell.angle_beta   90.00
_cell.angle_gamma   90.00
#
_symmetry.space_group_name_H-M   'P 1'
#
loop_
_entity.id
_entity.type
_entity.pdbx_description
1 polymer ?
#
loop_
_entity_poly.entity_id
_entity_poly.type
_entity_poly.pdbx_seq_one_letter_code
_entity_poly.pdbx_strand_id
1 'polypeptide(L)'
;AANTGNKSNIPALNSATQSIALGQQGGSVFFAYDDRALKKGQRDFSRTWGDIGLQDNWRRSSASGFGVIASESTGEVQDNTIGPISETEIDEIFKDVPRTPEQKAQSEKKIEDALFELGRHFRSELSDAAKSAESLETLLDKFPSTEHALDAYYLLYVDYVELGNSQKAALYRDKILDGYADSDYAKYIKDPSILQNALTDDEKAEQYYRDVYGLFDEGQYDQALKQLIQAKSNLPAKHNLLSKFSFLTALCIGKIQGREPYVNALKETIAKYPNTDEEERAKEIIRLLGIRFTETSDGIEEINPEAYFTLTEDDKLHMVLVALKSDADGQQRNEARVKISDYNKKYHSLDKLTISMILIGEDSNLPLLVIRRFDTREKAMAYFDGVQKNSGEFLGDPSTYEIFAASQTNYRKIVQLKSVDLYRDFFVKEYLSK
;
A
#
# COMPACT_ATOMS: atom_id res chain seq x y z
N ALA A 1 37.61 -32.96 32.64
CA ALA A 1 37.67 -31.90 31.63
C ALA A 1 36.28 -31.34 31.41
N ALA A 2 36.18 -30.00 31.45
CA ALA A 2 35.03 -29.12 31.24
C ALA A 2 34.16 -29.47 30.00
N ASN A 3 32.93 -29.00 29.78
CA ASN A 3 31.84 -28.35 30.54
C ASN A 3 30.66 -28.28 29.52
N THR A 4 29.40 -28.42 29.99
CA THR A 4 28.10 -27.91 29.43
C THR A 4 27.84 -27.88 27.90
N GLY A 5 26.77 -28.43 27.32
CA GLY A 5 25.35 -28.36 27.68
C GLY A 5 24.68 -27.07 27.13
N ASN A 6 23.94 -27.14 25.99
CA ASN A 6 22.63 -26.48 25.83
C ASN A 6 21.88 -26.94 24.55
N LYS A 7 20.54 -26.99 24.65
CA LYS A 7 19.55 -27.44 23.64
C LYS A 7 18.93 -26.23 22.93
N SER A 8 18.61 -26.35 21.62
CA SER A 8 17.33 -25.87 21.03
C SER A 8 17.26 -25.97 19.48
N ASN A 9 16.18 -26.61 19.01
CA ASN A 9 15.29 -26.29 17.86
C ASN A 9 15.77 -25.35 16.74
N ILE A 10 15.69 -25.79 15.46
CA ILE A 10 15.03 -25.08 14.34
C ILE A 10 14.64 -26.12 13.22
N PRO A 11 13.75 -25.83 12.23
CA PRO A 11 12.58 -26.64 11.88
C PRO A 11 12.60 -27.20 10.44
N ALA A 12 11.59 -28.00 10.13
CA ALA A 12 11.29 -28.52 8.80
C ALA A 12 10.99 -27.42 7.75
N LEU A 13 11.40 -27.67 6.51
CA LEU A 13 10.72 -27.13 5.33
C LEU A 13 10.05 -28.28 4.58
N ASN A 14 8.75 -28.39 4.84
CA ASN A 14 7.81 -29.15 4.04
C ASN A 14 7.47 -28.29 2.81
N SER A 15 7.65 -28.84 1.61
CA SER A 15 6.83 -28.47 0.47
C SER A 15 6.46 -29.72 -0.29
N ALA A 16 5.17 -30.02 -0.18
CA ALA A 16 4.45 -31.15 -0.70
C ALA A 16 4.80 -31.49 -2.15
N THR A 17 4.88 -32.78 -2.44
CA THR A 17 4.25 -33.28 -3.68
C THR A 17 3.60 -34.63 -3.42
N GLN A 18 2.35 -34.64 -3.87
CA GLN A 18 1.33 -35.66 -3.79
C GLN A 18 1.83 -37.09 -3.99
N SER A 19 1.27 -37.96 -3.15
CA SER A 19 1.12 -39.39 -3.40
C SER A 19 0.53 -39.66 -4.79
N ILE A 20 1.27 -40.37 -5.64
CA ILE A 20 0.71 -41.20 -6.70
C ILE A 20 0.97 -42.66 -6.33
N ALA A 21 -0.12 -43.40 -6.27
CA ALA A 21 -0.18 -44.80 -5.91
C ALA A 21 0.60 -45.70 -6.88
N LEU A 22 1.16 -46.77 -6.31
CA LEU A 22 1.88 -47.84 -6.98
C LEU A 22 1.06 -48.50 -8.09
N GLY A 23 1.66 -48.59 -9.28
CA GLY A 23 1.38 -49.59 -10.31
C GLY A 23 2.71 -50.20 -10.77
N GLN A 24 2.87 -51.52 -10.59
CA GLN A 24 4.08 -52.29 -10.85
C GLN A 24 4.58 -52.20 -12.30
N GLN A 25 5.79 -51.69 -12.50
CA GLN A 25 6.86 -52.35 -13.29
C GLN A 25 8.19 -51.64 -13.01
N GLY A 26 9.19 -52.42 -12.61
CA GLY A 26 10.42 -51.93 -11.95
C GLY A 26 11.31 -51.03 -12.80
N GLY A 27 11.75 -49.93 -12.19
CA GLY A 27 12.81 -49.05 -12.65
C GLY A 27 12.98 -47.90 -11.66
N SER A 28 14.18 -47.71 -11.14
CA SER A 28 14.48 -46.57 -10.26
C SER A 28 14.32 -45.25 -11.02
N VAL A 29 13.73 -44.25 -10.40
CA VAL A 29 13.57 -42.88 -10.96
C VAL A 29 14.91 -42.12 -11.02
N PHE A 30 15.97 -42.70 -10.44
CA PHE A 30 17.31 -42.13 -10.51
C PHE A 30 17.87 -42.32 -11.93
N PHE A 31 18.25 -41.21 -12.57
CA PHE A 31 18.59 -41.13 -13.99
C PHE A 31 19.61 -42.18 -14.48
N ALA A 32 20.47 -42.70 -13.60
CA ALA A 32 21.44 -43.73 -13.95
C ALA A 32 20.84 -45.13 -14.17
N TYR A 33 19.58 -45.36 -13.80
CA TYR A 33 18.88 -46.64 -14.00
C TYR A 33 17.81 -46.60 -15.10
N ASP A 34 17.59 -45.43 -15.72
CA ASP A 34 16.78 -45.29 -16.93
C ASP A 34 17.69 -45.35 -18.16
N ASP A 35 17.59 -46.44 -18.93
CA ASP A 35 18.38 -46.69 -20.15
C ASP A 35 18.22 -45.58 -21.20
N ARG A 36 17.04 -44.92 -21.28
CA ARG A 36 16.82 -43.81 -22.21
C ARG A 36 17.55 -42.56 -21.75
N ALA A 37 17.48 -42.24 -20.45
CA ALA A 37 18.17 -41.10 -19.86
C ALA A 37 19.69 -41.25 -19.96
N LEU A 38 20.20 -42.46 -19.71
CA LEU A 38 21.62 -42.78 -19.78
C LEU A 38 22.17 -42.66 -21.20
N LYS A 39 21.48 -43.24 -22.20
CA LYS A 39 21.86 -43.11 -23.62
C LYS A 39 21.77 -41.67 -24.12
N LYS A 40 20.81 -40.88 -23.62
CA LYS A 40 20.72 -39.45 -23.94
C LYS A 40 21.90 -38.69 -23.33
N GLY A 41 22.20 -38.88 -22.05
CA GLY A 41 23.32 -38.24 -21.37
C GLY A 41 24.67 -38.59 -22.01
N GLN A 42 24.87 -39.85 -22.43
CA GLN A 42 26.07 -40.27 -23.14
C GLN A 42 26.23 -39.56 -24.50
N ARG A 43 25.14 -39.42 -25.28
CA ARG A 43 25.17 -38.67 -26.54
C ARG A 43 25.41 -37.19 -26.33
N ASP A 44 24.76 -36.57 -25.35
CA ASP A 44 24.93 -35.15 -25.05
C ASP A 44 26.36 -34.86 -24.58
N PHE A 45 26.92 -35.74 -23.74
CA PHE A 45 28.32 -35.65 -23.30
C PHE A 45 29.30 -35.79 -24.47
N SER A 46 29.12 -36.80 -25.33
CA SER A 46 29.95 -36.99 -26.52
C SER A 46 29.82 -35.84 -27.51
N ARG A 47 28.64 -35.21 -27.62
CA ARG A 47 28.44 -34.03 -28.48
C ARG A 47 29.21 -32.81 -27.98
N THR A 48 29.24 -32.58 -26.67
CA THR A 48 29.92 -31.42 -26.09
C THR A 48 31.43 -31.62 -25.99
N TRP A 49 31.89 -32.85 -25.74
CA TRP A 49 33.27 -33.10 -25.34
C TRP A 49 34.03 -34.12 -26.19
N GLY A 50 33.37 -34.81 -27.13
CA GLY A 50 33.99 -35.84 -27.96
C GLY A 50 34.29 -37.15 -27.21
N ASP A 51 35.25 -37.91 -27.72
CA ASP A 51 35.77 -39.11 -27.07
C ASP A 51 36.94 -38.73 -26.16
N ILE A 52 36.78 -38.91 -24.86
CA ILE A 52 37.74 -38.45 -23.85
C ILE A 52 38.38 -39.67 -23.21
N GLY A 53 39.69 -39.80 -23.37
CA GLY A 53 40.48 -40.82 -22.68
C GLY A 53 40.37 -40.68 -21.16
N LEU A 54 40.49 -41.80 -20.45
CA LEU A 54 40.39 -41.83 -19.00
C LEU A 54 41.63 -41.17 -18.36
N GLN A 55 41.50 -39.89 -18.00
CA GLN A 55 42.56 -39.11 -17.35
C GLN A 55 41.97 -38.14 -16.32
N ASP A 56 42.72 -37.92 -15.24
CA ASP A 56 42.36 -36.94 -14.22
C ASP A 56 42.43 -35.52 -14.78
N ASN A 57 41.55 -34.64 -14.28
CA ASN A 57 41.47 -33.23 -14.70
C ASN A 57 41.21 -32.99 -16.20
N TRP A 58 40.58 -33.95 -16.89
CA TRP A 58 40.29 -33.88 -18.34
C TRP A 58 39.53 -32.63 -18.80
N ARG A 59 38.86 -31.90 -17.90
CA ARG A 59 38.14 -30.64 -18.18
C ARG A 59 38.99 -29.36 -18.12
N ARG A 60 40.28 -29.43 -17.78
CA ARG A 60 41.15 -28.24 -17.76
C ARG A 60 41.73 -28.01 -19.15
N SER A 61 41.61 -26.79 -19.67
CA SER A 61 42.20 -26.37 -20.94
C SER A 61 43.74 -26.46 -20.96
N SER A 62 44.36 -26.59 -19.78
CA SER A 62 45.78 -26.86 -19.57
C SER A 62 45.96 -27.97 -18.53
N ALA A 63 45.73 -29.22 -18.94
CA ALA A 63 46.10 -30.38 -18.14
C ALA A 63 47.62 -30.59 -18.23
N SER A 64 48.39 -29.92 -17.36
CA SER A 64 49.79 -30.28 -17.11
C SER A 64 49.82 -31.34 -15.99
N GLY A 65 50.53 -32.43 -16.29
CA GLY A 65 50.43 -33.78 -15.71
C GLY A 65 50.37 -33.96 -14.18
N PHE A 66 49.65 -35.00 -13.78
CA PHE A 66 50.02 -35.82 -12.63
C PHE A 66 49.94 -37.29 -13.05
N GLY A 67 51.10 -37.89 -13.36
CA GLY A 67 51.21 -39.27 -13.80
C GLY A 67 51.04 -40.23 -12.62
N VAL A 68 50.05 -41.12 -12.70
CA VAL A 68 50.07 -42.39 -11.96
C VAL A 68 50.64 -43.44 -12.89
N ILE A 69 51.81 -43.96 -12.52
CA ILE A 69 52.52 -45.02 -13.23
C ILE A 69 51.72 -46.32 -13.11
N ALA A 70 51.21 -46.82 -14.23
CA ALA A 70 50.88 -48.23 -14.42
C ALA A 70 51.33 -48.63 -15.83
N SER A 71 52.39 -49.43 -15.88
CA SER A 71 53.10 -49.90 -17.06
C SER A 71 52.26 -50.92 -17.86
N GLU A 72 52.09 -50.70 -19.17
CA GLU A 72 52.45 -51.65 -20.24
C GLU A 72 52.08 -51.06 -21.61
N SER A 73 53.04 -50.45 -22.29
CA SER A 73 53.29 -50.61 -23.72
C SER A 73 54.45 -49.71 -24.16
N THR A 74 55.40 -50.31 -24.85
CA THR A 74 56.56 -49.67 -25.47
C THR A 74 56.15 -48.67 -26.53
N GLY A 75 56.37 -47.39 -26.23
CA GLY A 75 56.41 -46.28 -27.18
C GLY A 75 57.25 -45.16 -26.56
N GLU A 76 58.22 -44.64 -27.32
CA GLU A 76 59.14 -43.58 -26.88
C GLU A 76 58.37 -42.40 -26.25
N VAL A 77 58.60 -42.19 -24.95
CA VAL A 77 58.14 -40.99 -24.25
C VAL A 77 59.20 -39.93 -24.46
N GLN A 78 58.90 -38.90 -25.25
CA GLN A 78 59.61 -37.64 -25.16
C GLN A 78 59.37 -37.08 -23.75
N ASP A 79 60.43 -37.06 -22.97
CA ASP A 79 60.52 -36.40 -21.67
C ASP A 79 60.28 -34.91 -21.85
N ASN A 80 59.03 -34.47 -21.73
CA ASN A 80 58.71 -33.07 -21.58
C ASN A 80 58.93 -32.70 -20.11
N THR A 81 60.21 -32.56 -19.74
CA THR A 81 60.61 -31.91 -18.51
C THR A 81 59.90 -30.57 -18.43
N ILE A 82 59.13 -30.33 -17.37
CA ILE A 82 58.59 -29.02 -17.04
C ILE A 82 59.79 -28.07 -16.96
N GLY A 83 59.98 -27.26 -18.00
CA GLY A 83 60.93 -26.17 -17.98
C GLY A 83 60.56 -25.21 -16.85
N PRO A 84 61.54 -24.48 -16.27
CA PRO A 84 61.24 -23.47 -15.27
C PRO A 84 60.18 -22.51 -15.82
N ILE A 85 59.14 -22.22 -15.03
CA ILE A 85 58.12 -21.20 -15.34
C ILE A 85 58.87 -19.94 -15.77
N SER A 86 58.60 -19.45 -16.98
CA SER A 86 59.33 -18.30 -17.48
C SER A 86 58.94 -17.05 -16.68
N GLU A 87 59.89 -16.13 -16.48
CA GLU A 87 59.60 -14.84 -15.82
C GLU A 87 58.43 -14.10 -16.51
N THR A 88 58.24 -14.31 -17.81
CA THR A 88 57.14 -13.73 -18.58
C THR A 88 55.77 -14.25 -18.16
N GLU A 89 55.60 -15.54 -17.84
CA GLU A 89 54.33 -16.10 -17.37
C GLU A 89 54.01 -15.61 -15.95
N ILE A 90 55.03 -15.45 -15.11
CA ILE A 90 54.89 -14.87 -13.76
C ILE A 90 54.45 -13.40 -13.86
N ASP A 91 55.06 -12.63 -14.75
CA ASP A 91 54.70 -11.23 -14.94
C ASP A 91 53.30 -11.03 -15.53
N GLU A 92 52.82 -11.94 -16.38
CA GLU A 92 51.43 -11.92 -16.85
C GLU A 92 50.42 -12.18 -15.73
N ILE A 93 50.68 -13.17 -14.86
CA ILE A 93 49.79 -13.51 -13.73
C ILE A 93 49.66 -12.35 -12.74
N PHE A 94 50.75 -11.61 -12.53
CA PHE A 94 50.83 -10.54 -11.54
C PHE A 94 50.74 -9.13 -12.14
N LYS A 95 50.37 -9.01 -13.42
CA LYS A 95 50.29 -7.74 -14.14
C LYS A 95 49.41 -6.71 -13.44
N ASP A 96 48.31 -7.15 -12.83
CA ASP A 96 47.35 -6.29 -12.15
C ASP A 96 47.64 -6.13 -10.65
N VAL A 97 48.68 -6.78 -10.12
CA VAL A 97 49.05 -6.66 -8.71
C VAL A 97 49.93 -5.43 -8.51
N PRO A 98 49.53 -4.46 -7.66
CA PRO A 98 50.33 -3.29 -7.36
C PRO A 98 51.69 -3.66 -6.77
N ARG A 99 52.77 -3.47 -7.53
CA ARG A 99 54.12 -3.85 -7.13
C ARG A 99 54.94 -2.63 -6.71
N THR A 100 54.77 -1.49 -7.39
CA THR A 100 55.48 -0.25 -7.04
C THR A 100 54.79 0.50 -5.91
N PRO A 101 55.52 1.35 -5.15
CA PRO A 101 54.92 2.21 -4.13
C PRO A 101 53.77 3.07 -4.66
N GLU A 102 53.90 3.59 -5.89
CA GLU A 102 52.89 4.43 -6.53
C GLU A 102 51.63 3.64 -6.88
N GLN A 103 51.78 2.42 -7.40
CA GLN A 103 50.64 1.55 -7.69
C GLN A 103 49.92 1.13 -6.40
N LYS A 104 50.67 0.87 -5.33
CA LYS A 104 50.09 0.53 -4.02
C LYS A 104 49.29 1.70 -3.46
N ALA A 105 49.84 2.92 -3.51
CA ALA A 105 49.13 4.12 -3.09
C ALA A 105 47.83 4.34 -3.90
N GLN A 106 47.85 4.11 -5.22
CA GLN A 106 46.63 4.18 -6.04
C GLN A 106 45.61 3.11 -5.66
N SER A 107 46.06 1.88 -5.36
CA SER A 107 45.17 0.82 -4.90
C SER A 107 44.56 1.13 -3.53
N GLU A 108 45.36 1.65 -2.61
CA GLU A 108 44.91 2.08 -1.29
C GLU A 108 43.89 3.21 -1.40
N LYS A 109 44.13 4.20 -2.28
CA LYS A 109 43.18 5.28 -2.52
C LYS A 109 41.83 4.78 -3.06
N LYS A 110 41.84 3.79 -3.95
CA LYS A 110 40.58 3.14 -4.41
C LYS A 110 39.84 2.44 -3.28
N ILE A 111 40.57 1.81 -2.35
CA ILE A 111 39.95 1.15 -1.18
C ILE A 111 39.37 2.20 -0.22
N GLU A 112 40.08 3.30 0.00
CA GLU A 112 39.61 4.44 0.80
C GLU A 112 38.29 4.98 0.24
N ASP A 113 38.24 5.33 -1.05
CA ASP A 113 37.04 5.88 -1.68
C ASP A 113 35.88 4.86 -1.69
N ALA A 114 36.19 3.58 -1.96
CA ALA A 114 35.18 2.52 -1.95
C ALA A 114 34.58 2.27 -0.57
N LEU A 115 35.37 2.35 0.51
CA LEU A 115 34.87 2.19 1.88
C LEU A 115 33.95 3.35 2.28
N PHE A 116 34.29 4.58 1.86
CA PHE A 116 33.44 5.74 2.09
C PHE A 116 32.09 5.62 1.36
N GLU A 117 32.12 5.33 0.07
CA GLU A 117 30.89 5.15 -0.72
C GLU A 117 30.06 3.97 -0.21
N LEU A 118 30.69 2.88 0.22
CA LEU A 118 30.00 1.74 0.80
C LEU A 118 29.20 2.13 2.06
N GLY A 119 29.82 2.89 2.97
CA GLY A 119 29.13 3.42 4.15
C GLY A 119 27.94 4.31 3.77
N ARG A 120 28.16 5.22 2.83
CA ARG A 120 27.11 6.12 2.31
C ARG A 120 25.94 5.35 1.69
N HIS A 121 26.20 4.37 0.83
CA HIS A 121 25.15 3.56 0.19
C HIS A 121 24.37 2.71 1.22
N PHE A 122 25.03 2.13 2.23
CA PHE A 122 24.32 1.42 3.30
C PHE A 122 23.30 2.31 3.99
N ARG A 123 23.63 3.58 4.24
CA ARG A 123 22.69 4.53 4.81
C ARG A 123 21.62 4.98 3.83
N SER A 124 22.01 5.45 2.64
CA SER A 124 21.08 6.13 1.72
C SER A 124 20.18 5.19 0.92
N GLU A 125 20.67 4.00 0.54
CA GLU A 125 19.93 3.06 -0.31
C GLU A 125 19.32 1.91 0.48
N LEU A 126 19.99 1.47 1.53
CA LEU A 126 19.59 0.29 2.31
C LEU A 126 19.02 0.64 3.68
N SER A 127 19.11 1.91 4.11
CA SER A 127 18.68 2.38 5.44
C SER A 127 19.25 1.51 6.58
N ASP A 128 20.48 1.01 6.43
CA ASP A 128 21.18 0.20 7.42
C ASP A 128 22.29 1.01 8.10
N ALA A 129 21.89 1.72 9.15
CA ALA A 129 22.80 2.56 9.95
C ALA A 129 23.92 1.76 10.62
N ALA A 130 23.69 0.48 10.96
CA ALA A 130 24.70 -0.35 11.61
C ALA A 130 25.83 -0.73 10.63
N LYS A 131 25.46 -1.13 9.40
CA LYS A 131 26.43 -1.45 8.34
C LYS A 131 27.15 -0.22 7.80
N SER A 132 26.46 0.92 7.73
CA SER A 132 27.07 2.22 7.45
C SER A 132 28.16 2.52 8.46
N ALA A 133 27.84 2.48 9.76
CA ALA A 133 28.79 2.78 10.82
C ALA A 133 30.01 1.83 10.83
N GLU A 134 29.79 0.52 10.64
CA GLU A 134 30.89 -0.47 10.55
C GLU A 134 31.87 -0.14 9.41
N SER A 135 31.33 0.23 8.23
CA SER A 135 32.13 0.54 7.04
C SER A 135 32.92 1.84 7.20
N LEU A 136 32.28 2.88 7.77
CA LEU A 136 32.90 4.18 8.00
C LEU A 136 33.93 4.14 9.15
N GLU A 137 33.71 3.33 10.19
CA GLU A 137 34.74 3.08 11.22
C GLU A 137 35.95 2.37 10.61
N THR A 138 35.72 1.39 9.74
CA THR A 138 36.79 0.68 9.02
C THR A 138 37.60 1.62 8.13
N LEU A 139 36.94 2.56 7.45
CA LEU A 139 37.60 3.62 6.68
C LEU A 139 38.54 4.43 7.56
N LEU A 140 38.05 4.94 8.69
CA LEU A 140 38.81 5.84 9.57
C LEU A 140 39.94 5.13 10.32
N ASP A 141 39.79 3.84 10.62
CA ASP A 141 40.83 3.01 11.23
C ASP A 141 41.97 2.72 10.23
N LYS A 142 41.62 2.37 8.98
CA LYS A 142 42.60 2.08 7.92
C LYS A 142 43.26 3.33 7.35
N PHE A 143 42.52 4.43 7.24
CA PHE A 143 42.96 5.68 6.63
C PHE A 143 42.69 6.88 7.56
N PRO A 144 43.48 7.05 8.65
CA PRO A 144 43.23 8.09 9.66
C PRO A 144 43.34 9.53 9.13
N SER A 145 43.97 9.73 7.98
CA SER A 145 44.14 11.03 7.31
C SER A 145 43.41 11.09 5.96
N THR A 146 42.30 10.37 5.83
CA THR A 146 41.42 10.43 4.66
C THR A 146 40.83 11.83 4.47
N GLU A 147 40.65 12.24 3.20
CA GLU A 147 39.95 13.48 2.86
C GLU A 147 38.47 13.44 3.22
N HIS A 148 37.89 12.23 3.27
CA HIS A 148 36.49 11.98 3.61
C HIS A 148 36.22 12.01 5.13
N ALA A 149 37.21 12.36 5.95
CA ALA A 149 37.13 12.21 7.40
C ALA A 149 35.97 13.01 8.01
N LEU A 150 35.78 14.25 7.55
CA LEU A 150 34.69 15.11 8.03
C LEU A 150 33.31 14.53 7.70
N ASP A 151 33.10 14.11 6.45
CA ASP A 151 31.84 13.51 6.00
C ASP A 151 31.57 12.18 6.73
N ALA A 152 32.59 11.35 6.88
CA ALA A 152 32.51 10.09 7.62
C ALA A 152 32.15 10.32 9.09
N TYR A 153 32.75 11.32 9.76
CA TYR A 153 32.39 11.67 11.13
C TYR A 153 30.94 12.13 11.25
N TYR A 154 30.45 12.93 10.31
CA TYR A 154 29.07 13.39 10.33
C TYR A 154 28.09 12.22 10.14
N LEU A 155 28.32 11.36 9.14
CA LEU A 155 27.50 10.18 8.91
C LEU A 155 27.50 9.24 10.13
N LEU A 156 28.66 9.01 10.76
CA LEU A 156 28.77 8.22 11.98
C LEU A 156 28.02 8.85 13.16
N TYR A 157 28.05 10.17 13.30
CA TYR A 157 27.25 10.86 14.31
C TYR A 157 25.75 10.59 14.09
N VAL A 158 25.27 10.74 12.87
CA VAL A 158 23.85 10.53 12.55
C VAL A 158 23.46 9.06 12.73
N ASP A 159 24.27 8.11 12.24
CA ASP A 159 24.04 6.67 12.40
C ASP A 159 23.93 6.28 13.88
N TYR A 160 24.84 6.79 14.73
CA TYR A 160 24.81 6.45 16.16
C TYR A 160 23.72 7.14 16.95
N VAL A 161 23.24 8.32 16.52
CA VAL A 161 22.03 8.92 17.06
C VAL A 161 20.82 8.03 16.76
N GLU A 162 20.69 7.55 15.53
CA GLU A 162 19.61 6.67 15.08
C GLU A 162 19.62 5.32 15.81
N LEU A 163 20.81 4.74 16.01
CA LEU A 163 21.00 3.49 16.76
C LEU A 163 20.86 3.67 18.29
N GLY A 164 20.66 4.89 18.78
CA GLY A 164 20.54 5.19 20.22
C GLY A 164 21.85 5.06 21.02
N ASN A 165 23.02 5.00 20.36
CA ASN A 165 24.32 4.90 21.01
C ASN A 165 24.88 6.30 21.31
N SER A 166 24.43 6.89 22.43
CA SER A 166 24.77 8.25 22.84
C SER A 166 26.28 8.47 23.07
N GLN A 167 27.02 7.44 23.48
CA GLN A 167 28.47 7.54 23.72
C GLN A 167 29.24 7.72 22.41
N LYS A 168 28.99 6.86 21.43
CA LYS A 168 29.64 6.97 20.11
C LYS A 168 29.15 8.20 19.35
N ALA A 169 27.87 8.54 19.44
CA ALA A 169 27.36 9.78 18.86
C ALA A 169 28.10 11.01 19.41
N ALA A 170 28.27 11.11 20.74
CA ALA A 170 29.03 12.19 21.36
C ALA A 170 30.50 12.21 20.89
N LEU A 171 31.15 11.05 20.79
CA LEU A 171 32.52 10.95 20.31
C LEU A 171 32.70 11.59 18.92
N TYR A 172 31.87 11.21 17.95
CA TYR A 172 31.98 11.74 16.58
C TYR A 172 31.51 13.19 16.47
N ARG A 173 30.50 13.58 17.24
CA ARG A 173 30.12 14.98 17.40
C ARG A 173 31.31 15.82 17.85
N ASP A 174 32.01 15.40 18.89
CA ASP A 174 33.13 16.16 19.46
C ASP A 174 34.31 16.21 18.48
N LYS A 175 34.59 15.13 17.73
CA LYS A 175 35.57 15.16 16.63
C LYS A 175 35.26 16.23 15.58
N ILE A 176 34.00 16.43 15.23
CA ILE A 176 33.59 17.47 14.27
C ILE A 176 33.74 18.86 14.89
N LEU A 177 33.31 19.04 16.14
CA LEU A 177 33.35 20.34 16.82
C LEU A 177 34.77 20.81 17.13
N ASP A 178 35.67 19.88 17.47
CA ASP A 178 37.06 20.18 17.83
C ASP A 178 37.96 20.30 16.59
N GLY A 179 37.77 19.44 15.59
CA GLY A 179 38.61 19.38 14.39
C GLY A 179 38.11 20.24 13.21
N TYR A 180 36.81 20.53 13.15
CA TYR A 180 36.15 21.14 11.99
C TYR A 180 35.11 22.18 12.42
N ALA A 181 35.45 23.00 13.41
CA ALA A 181 34.54 23.96 14.07
C ALA A 181 33.82 24.94 13.11
N ASP A 182 34.44 25.28 11.98
CA ASP A 182 33.93 26.21 10.96
C ASP A 182 33.12 25.52 9.85
N SER A 183 33.12 24.18 9.81
CA SER A 183 32.36 23.41 8.83
C SER A 183 30.85 23.61 8.98
N ASP A 184 30.13 23.42 7.88
CA ASP A 184 28.67 23.49 7.92
C ASP A 184 28.08 22.42 8.84
N TYR A 185 28.67 21.22 8.90
CA TYR A 185 28.30 20.18 9.87
C TYR A 185 28.43 20.64 11.33
N ALA A 186 29.52 21.33 11.69
CA ALA A 186 29.69 21.85 13.04
C ALA A 186 28.63 22.91 13.38
N LYS A 187 28.23 23.75 12.42
CA LYS A 187 27.13 24.70 12.59
C LYS A 187 25.80 23.97 12.81
N TYR A 188 25.50 22.94 12.01
CA TYR A 188 24.28 22.13 12.14
C TYR A 188 24.19 21.39 13.48
N ILE A 189 25.31 20.88 13.97
CA ILE A 189 25.38 20.19 15.27
C ILE A 189 25.13 21.17 16.42
N LYS A 190 25.67 22.40 16.35
CA LYS A 190 25.48 23.43 17.38
C LYS A 190 24.07 24.00 17.39
N ASP A 191 23.46 24.15 16.23
CA ASP A 191 22.10 24.67 16.10
C ASP A 191 21.29 23.84 15.08
N PRO A 192 20.57 22.81 15.57
CA PRO A 192 19.70 21.98 14.73
C PRO A 192 18.57 22.76 14.03
N SER A 193 18.24 23.98 14.47
CA SER A 193 17.21 24.81 13.84
C SER A 193 17.61 25.34 12.47
N ILE A 194 18.91 25.34 12.15
CA ILE A 194 19.43 25.71 10.83
C ILE A 194 18.90 24.75 9.75
N LEU A 195 18.69 23.47 10.06
CA LEU A 195 18.10 22.50 9.13
C LEU A 195 16.61 22.75 8.89
N GLN A 196 15.87 23.23 9.90
CA GLN A 196 14.48 23.67 9.69
C GLN A 196 14.42 24.90 8.79
N ASN A 197 15.43 25.77 8.83
CA ASN A 197 15.55 26.92 7.94
C ASN A 197 16.10 26.56 6.55
N ALA A 198 16.67 25.37 6.37
CA ALA A 198 17.13 24.83 5.08
C ALA A 198 16.01 24.17 4.26
N LEU A 199 14.89 23.82 4.90
CA LEU A 199 13.67 23.46 4.19
C LEU A 199 13.15 24.68 3.42
N THR A 200 12.80 24.46 2.17
CA THR A 200 12.04 25.43 1.38
C THR A 200 10.76 25.80 2.11
N ASP A 201 10.20 26.98 1.83
CA ASP A 201 8.94 27.40 2.46
C ASP A 201 7.80 26.41 2.16
N ASP A 202 7.86 25.74 1.00
CA ASP A 202 6.95 24.65 0.62
C ASP A 202 7.12 23.40 1.52
N GLU A 203 8.36 22.97 1.78
CA GLU A 203 8.62 21.82 2.67
C GLU A 203 8.24 22.11 4.13
N LYS A 204 8.42 23.35 4.59
CA LYS A 204 7.93 23.79 5.91
C LYS A 204 6.41 23.74 5.98
N ALA A 205 5.73 24.19 4.92
CA ALA A 205 4.28 24.15 4.83
C ALA A 205 3.74 22.70 4.82
N GLU A 206 4.42 21.79 4.11
CA GLU A 206 4.09 20.37 4.10
C GLU A 206 4.30 19.70 5.45
N GLN A 207 5.45 19.95 6.10
CA GLN A 207 5.72 19.41 7.43
C GLN A 207 4.68 19.90 8.44
N TYR A 208 4.38 21.20 8.42
CA TYR A 208 3.35 21.77 9.27
C TYR A 208 1.98 21.12 9.03
N TYR A 209 1.60 20.91 7.77
CA TYR A 209 0.36 20.21 7.44
C TYR A 209 0.33 18.79 8.01
N ARG A 210 1.44 18.04 7.90
CA ARG A 210 1.57 16.69 8.47
C ARG A 210 1.38 16.69 9.98
N ASP A 211 2.03 17.62 10.68
CA ASP A 211 1.95 17.72 12.14
C ASP A 211 0.52 18.01 12.61
N VAL A 212 -0.16 18.95 11.94
CA VAL A 212 -1.55 19.30 12.26
C VAL A 212 -2.53 18.18 11.88
N TYR A 213 -2.27 17.46 10.79
CA TYR A 213 -3.05 16.28 10.43
C TYR A 213 -2.91 15.18 11.48
N GLY A 214 -1.72 14.99 12.06
CA GLY A 214 -1.51 14.08 13.19
C GLY A 214 -2.41 14.41 14.39
N LEU A 215 -2.54 15.69 14.74
CA LEU A 215 -3.46 16.13 15.80
C LEU A 215 -4.92 15.79 15.48
N PHE A 216 -5.34 15.90 14.22
CA PHE A 216 -6.68 15.51 13.79
C PHE A 216 -6.90 14.00 13.95
N ASP A 217 -5.92 13.18 13.57
CA ASP A 217 -6.00 11.71 13.67
C ASP A 217 -6.06 11.24 15.13
N GLU A 218 -5.33 11.91 16.02
CA GLU A 218 -5.39 11.69 17.47
C GLU A 218 -6.69 12.21 18.12
N GLY A 219 -7.59 12.82 17.35
CA GLY A 219 -8.86 13.36 17.84
C GLY A 219 -8.75 14.72 18.56
N GLN A 220 -7.60 15.37 18.49
CA GLN A 220 -7.34 16.68 19.13
C GLN A 220 -7.86 17.85 18.25
N TYR A 221 -9.15 17.83 17.92
CA TYR A 221 -9.74 18.72 16.91
C TYR A 221 -9.60 20.22 17.25
N ASP A 222 -9.79 20.61 18.51
CA ASP A 222 -9.66 22.02 18.92
C ASP A 222 -8.23 22.56 18.75
N GLN A 223 -7.22 21.73 18.99
CA GLN A 223 -5.82 22.10 18.80
C GLN A 223 -5.48 22.19 17.32
N ALA A 224 -5.90 21.18 16.54
CA ALA A 224 -5.73 21.18 15.09
C ALA A 224 -6.37 22.42 14.45
N LEU A 225 -7.61 22.76 14.82
CA LEU A 225 -8.33 23.92 14.29
C LEU A 225 -7.59 25.24 14.59
N LYS A 226 -7.08 25.42 15.81
CA LYS A 226 -6.30 26.62 16.18
C LYS A 226 -5.05 26.76 15.32
N GLN A 227 -4.33 25.66 15.11
CA GLN A 227 -3.12 25.64 14.29
C GLN A 227 -3.43 25.92 12.81
N LEU A 228 -4.48 25.31 12.25
CA LEU A 228 -4.92 25.56 10.86
C LEU A 228 -5.26 27.03 10.59
N ILE A 229 -5.95 27.69 11.54
CA ILE A 229 -6.31 29.10 11.41
C ILE A 229 -5.06 29.99 11.40
N GLN A 230 -4.07 29.69 12.26
CA GLN A 230 -2.80 30.44 12.31
C GLN A 230 -1.97 30.22 11.03
N ALA A 231 -1.94 29.00 10.52
CA ALA A 231 -1.15 28.64 9.34
C ALA A 231 -1.62 29.31 8.06
N LYS A 232 -2.95 29.43 7.89
CA LYS A 232 -3.56 30.06 6.70
C LYS A 232 -3.11 31.52 6.53
N SER A 233 -2.73 32.22 7.60
CA SER A 233 -2.21 33.59 7.55
C SER A 233 -0.77 33.70 7.09
N ASN A 234 0.01 32.61 7.17
CA ASN A 234 1.45 32.61 6.89
C ASN A 234 1.79 32.04 5.50
N LEU A 235 0.84 31.38 4.83
CA LEU A 235 1.04 30.79 3.50
C LEU A 235 0.75 31.80 2.37
N PRO A 236 1.55 31.79 1.28
CA PRO A 236 1.24 32.57 0.08
C PRO A 236 -0.16 32.25 -0.45
N ALA A 237 -0.88 33.27 -0.93
CA ALA A 237 -2.29 33.18 -1.34
C ALA A 237 -2.60 32.17 -2.47
N LYS A 238 -1.60 31.61 -3.15
CA LYS A 238 -1.73 30.61 -4.23
C LYS A 238 -1.02 29.29 -3.93
N HIS A 239 -0.65 29.03 -2.67
CA HIS A 239 0.03 27.79 -2.32
C HIS A 239 -0.89 26.57 -2.55
N ASN A 240 -0.35 25.50 -3.13
CA ASN A 240 -1.08 24.26 -3.47
C ASN A 240 -1.77 23.58 -2.27
N LEU A 241 -1.21 23.68 -1.06
CA LEU A 241 -1.77 23.11 0.17
C LEU A 241 -2.99 23.87 0.69
N LEU A 242 -3.30 25.07 0.21
CA LEU A 242 -4.40 25.86 0.77
C LEU A 242 -5.76 25.14 0.69
N SER A 243 -6.00 24.33 -0.37
CA SER A 243 -7.19 23.48 -0.48
C SER A 243 -7.24 22.43 0.63
N LYS A 244 -6.10 21.75 0.88
CA LYS A 244 -5.92 20.76 1.96
C LYS A 244 -6.13 21.35 3.35
N PHE A 245 -5.57 22.53 3.62
CA PHE A 245 -5.78 23.25 4.88
C PHE A 245 -7.25 23.62 5.08
N SER A 246 -7.91 24.15 4.04
CA SER A 246 -9.33 24.53 4.10
C SER A 246 -10.22 23.32 4.34
N PHE A 247 -9.95 22.22 3.65
CA PHE A 247 -10.72 21.00 3.82
C PHE A 247 -10.56 20.41 5.22
N LEU A 248 -9.32 20.28 5.72
CA LEU A 248 -9.06 19.80 7.08
C LEU A 248 -9.69 20.71 8.15
N THR A 249 -9.73 22.02 7.90
CA THR A 249 -10.42 23.00 8.75
C THR A 249 -11.92 22.68 8.82
N ALA A 250 -12.55 22.40 7.67
CA ALA A 250 -13.96 22.01 7.62
C ALA A 250 -14.20 20.73 8.42
N LEU A 251 -13.35 19.71 8.27
CA LEU A 251 -13.47 18.45 9.03
C LEU A 251 -13.39 18.69 10.55
N CYS A 252 -12.45 19.53 11.01
CA CYS A 252 -12.33 19.89 12.43
C CYS A 252 -13.59 20.62 12.92
N ILE A 253 -14.08 21.60 12.16
CA ILE A 253 -15.32 22.34 12.50
C ILE A 253 -16.50 21.37 12.64
N GLY A 254 -16.64 20.39 11.76
CA GLY A 254 -17.72 19.41 11.86
C GLY A 254 -17.66 18.51 13.08
N LYS A 255 -16.46 18.25 13.60
CA LYS A 255 -16.29 17.50 14.85
C LYS A 255 -16.59 18.33 16.10
N ILE A 256 -16.36 19.64 16.06
CA ILE A 256 -16.45 20.52 17.25
C ILE A 256 -17.79 21.26 17.32
N GLN A 257 -18.25 21.80 16.20
CA GLN A 257 -19.32 22.81 16.15
C GLN A 257 -20.62 22.28 15.52
N GLY A 258 -20.62 21.04 15.06
CA GLY A 258 -21.80 20.38 14.51
C GLY A 258 -22.10 20.72 13.04
N ARG A 259 -23.30 20.36 12.60
CA ARG A 259 -23.65 20.24 11.18
C ARG A 259 -23.64 21.56 10.41
N GLU A 260 -24.28 22.60 10.92
CA GLU A 260 -24.44 23.86 10.18
C GLU A 260 -23.08 24.56 9.93
N PRO A 261 -22.21 24.75 10.94
CA PRO A 261 -20.86 25.28 10.71
C PRO A 261 -20.02 24.42 9.77
N TYR A 262 -20.17 23.09 9.86
CA TYR A 262 -19.44 22.16 8.98
C TYR A 262 -19.80 22.36 7.52
N VAL A 263 -21.11 22.40 7.24
CA VAL A 263 -21.64 22.61 5.89
C VAL A 263 -21.12 23.92 5.34
N ASN A 264 -21.15 25.01 6.12
CA ASN A 264 -20.64 26.30 5.69
C ASN A 264 -19.14 26.26 5.35
N ALA A 265 -18.33 25.57 6.15
CA ALA A 265 -16.89 25.41 5.89
C ALA A 265 -16.59 24.55 4.65
N LEU A 266 -17.38 23.49 4.40
CA LEU A 266 -17.28 22.69 3.18
C LEU A 266 -17.67 23.51 1.94
N LYS A 267 -18.75 24.29 2.02
CA LYS A 267 -19.18 25.21 0.96
C LYS A 267 -18.10 26.24 0.63
N GLU A 268 -17.44 26.79 1.65
CA GLU A 268 -16.32 27.71 1.46
C GLU A 268 -15.16 27.03 0.73
N THR A 269 -14.86 25.77 1.05
CA THR A 269 -13.77 25.01 0.41
C THR A 269 -14.07 24.79 -1.07
N ILE A 270 -15.29 24.42 -1.42
CA ILE A 270 -15.73 24.25 -2.82
C ILE A 270 -15.65 25.58 -3.59
N ALA A 271 -16.12 26.67 -3.00
CA ALA A 271 -16.12 27.97 -3.65
C ALA A 271 -14.72 28.54 -3.88
N LYS A 272 -13.79 28.31 -2.93
CA LYS A 272 -12.44 28.88 -2.97
C LYS A 272 -11.43 28.05 -3.75
N TYR A 273 -11.63 26.73 -3.84
CA TYR A 273 -10.64 25.81 -4.43
C TYR A 273 -11.26 24.89 -5.51
N PRO A 274 -11.80 25.46 -6.61
CA PRO A 274 -12.40 24.65 -7.67
C PRO A 274 -11.36 23.78 -8.39
N ASN A 275 -11.78 22.61 -8.88
CA ASN A 275 -10.94 21.64 -9.59
C ASN A 275 -9.80 21.06 -8.73
N THR A 276 -10.08 20.80 -7.45
CA THR A 276 -9.15 20.13 -6.54
C THR A 276 -9.78 18.85 -6.00
N ASP A 277 -8.96 17.87 -5.64
CA ASP A 277 -9.44 16.63 -5.01
C ASP A 277 -10.24 16.95 -3.74
N GLU A 278 -9.83 17.98 -2.99
CA GLU A 278 -10.52 18.42 -1.78
C GLU A 278 -11.92 19.00 -2.06
N GLU A 279 -12.11 19.63 -3.22
CA GLU A 279 -13.41 20.14 -3.65
C GLU A 279 -14.35 19.00 -4.06
N GLU A 280 -13.86 18.01 -4.79
CA GLU A 280 -14.62 16.80 -5.12
C GLU A 280 -15.06 16.06 -3.84
N ARG A 281 -14.13 15.88 -2.88
CA ARG A 281 -14.43 15.28 -1.58
C ARG A 281 -15.42 16.12 -0.76
N ALA A 282 -15.29 17.44 -0.75
CA ALA A 282 -16.23 18.32 -0.06
C ALA A 282 -17.64 18.21 -0.68
N LYS A 283 -17.75 18.11 -2.01
CA LYS A 283 -19.02 17.87 -2.70
C LYS A 283 -19.63 16.52 -2.32
N GLU A 284 -18.83 15.47 -2.29
CA GLU A 284 -19.26 14.12 -1.87
C GLU A 284 -19.81 14.14 -0.44
N ILE A 285 -19.09 14.76 0.50
CA ILE A 285 -19.54 14.88 1.90
C ILE A 285 -20.83 15.69 1.99
N ILE A 286 -20.94 16.82 1.29
CA ILE A 286 -22.17 17.62 1.29
C ILE A 286 -23.35 16.81 0.75
N ARG A 287 -23.14 16.00 -0.30
CA ARG A 287 -24.16 15.06 -0.82
C ARG A 287 -24.56 14.02 0.22
N LEU A 288 -23.61 13.45 0.97
CA LEU A 288 -23.88 12.51 2.05
C LEU A 288 -24.60 13.15 3.24
N LEU A 289 -24.32 14.42 3.52
CA LEU A 289 -25.09 15.22 4.48
C LEU A 289 -26.50 15.56 3.96
N GLY A 290 -26.83 15.13 2.76
CA GLY A 290 -28.14 15.25 2.15
C GLY A 290 -28.35 16.55 1.40
N ILE A 291 -27.34 17.40 1.28
CA ILE A 291 -27.43 18.69 0.56
C ILE A 291 -27.03 18.46 -0.90
N ARG A 292 -27.80 19.02 -1.85
CA ARG A 292 -27.48 18.91 -3.28
C ARG A 292 -26.98 20.23 -3.85
N PHE A 293 -26.05 20.13 -4.78
CA PHE A 293 -25.66 21.23 -5.63
C PHE A 293 -26.54 21.20 -6.87
N THR A 294 -27.45 22.15 -7.01
CA THR A 294 -28.00 22.48 -8.33
C THR A 294 -27.13 23.59 -8.90
N GLU A 295 -26.63 23.41 -10.13
CA GLU A 295 -26.02 24.50 -10.89
C GLU A 295 -27.11 25.50 -11.28
N THR A 296 -27.47 26.38 -10.36
CA THR A 296 -28.34 27.53 -10.61
C THR A 296 -27.65 28.78 -10.11
N SER A 297 -27.94 29.90 -10.79
CA SER A 297 -27.33 31.21 -10.59
C SER A 297 -27.35 31.77 -9.17
N ASP A 298 -28.18 31.21 -8.27
CA ASP A 298 -28.48 31.79 -6.96
C ASP A 298 -28.11 30.89 -5.74
N GLY A 299 -27.28 29.87 -5.91
CA GLY A 299 -26.61 29.20 -4.78
C GLY A 299 -27.17 27.83 -4.36
N ILE A 300 -26.85 27.42 -3.12
CA ILE A 300 -26.95 26.05 -2.62
C ILE A 300 -28.27 25.84 -1.87
N GLU A 301 -29.15 24.99 -2.41
CA GLU A 301 -30.37 24.57 -1.70
C GLU A 301 -30.04 23.54 -0.62
N GLU A 302 -30.29 23.90 0.64
CA GLU A 302 -30.30 22.98 1.75
C GLU A 302 -31.48 22.03 1.61
N ILE A 303 -31.19 20.73 1.51
CA ILE A 303 -32.23 19.71 1.59
C ILE A 303 -32.25 19.19 3.03
N ASN A 304 -33.10 19.76 3.88
CA ASN A 304 -33.46 19.19 5.18
C ASN A 304 -34.45 18.03 4.96
N PRO A 305 -34.11 16.74 5.19
CA PRO A 305 -35.02 15.61 4.97
C PRO A 305 -36.38 15.74 5.66
N GLU A 306 -36.43 16.38 6.84
CA GLU A 306 -37.67 16.65 7.59
C GLU A 306 -38.54 17.72 6.92
N ALA A 307 -37.98 18.55 6.04
CA ALA A 307 -38.74 19.48 5.20
C ALA A 307 -39.32 18.82 3.93
N TYR A 308 -38.77 17.68 3.48
CA TYR A 308 -39.24 17.00 2.27
C TYR A 308 -40.23 15.88 2.54
N PHE A 309 -40.12 15.21 3.68
CA PHE A 309 -40.97 14.07 4.02
C PHE A 309 -41.83 14.37 5.23
N THR A 310 -43.10 13.97 5.15
CA THR A 310 -44.08 14.22 6.21
C THR A 310 -44.80 12.94 6.58
N LEU A 311 -45.20 12.83 7.85
CA LEU A 311 -46.10 11.80 8.33
C LEU A 311 -47.48 12.42 8.53
N THR A 312 -48.22 12.64 7.44
CA THR A 312 -49.57 13.21 7.48
C THR A 312 -50.62 12.10 7.65
N GLU A 313 -51.55 12.27 8.59
CA GLU A 313 -52.63 11.29 8.82
C GLU A 313 -53.63 11.22 7.65
N ASP A 314 -53.74 12.29 6.86
CA ASP A 314 -54.61 12.36 5.69
C ASP A 314 -54.08 11.58 4.47
N ASP A 315 -52.79 11.22 4.48
CA ASP A 315 -52.13 10.51 3.38
C ASP A 315 -52.48 9.00 3.43
N LYS A 316 -53.71 8.66 3.06
CA LYS A 316 -54.17 7.26 3.12
C LYS A 316 -53.42 6.36 2.12
N LEU A 317 -53.19 6.84 0.91
CA LEU A 317 -52.54 6.04 -0.15
C LEU A 317 -51.06 5.83 0.11
N HIS A 318 -50.65 4.56 0.18
CA HIS A 318 -49.28 4.14 0.39
C HIS A 318 -48.77 3.23 -0.73
N MET A 319 -47.45 3.16 -0.85
CA MET A 319 -46.72 2.28 -1.73
C MET A 319 -45.63 1.58 -0.93
N VAL A 320 -45.26 0.39 -1.38
CA VAL A 320 -44.07 -0.29 -0.91
C VAL A 320 -42.99 -0.15 -1.98
N LEU A 321 -41.85 0.39 -1.58
CA LEU A 321 -40.70 0.66 -2.42
C LEU A 321 -39.62 -0.38 -2.14
N VAL A 322 -39.05 -0.96 -3.19
CA VAL A 322 -37.96 -1.95 -3.07
C VAL A 322 -36.79 -1.47 -3.91
N ALA A 323 -35.74 -0.98 -3.25
CA ALA A 323 -34.52 -0.52 -3.89
C ALA A 323 -33.51 -1.67 -3.96
N LEU A 324 -33.04 -2.02 -5.16
CA LEU A 324 -32.01 -3.06 -5.32
C LEU A 324 -30.62 -2.45 -5.13
N LYS A 325 -29.77 -3.03 -4.27
CA LYS A 325 -28.46 -2.45 -3.92
C LYS A 325 -27.35 -2.67 -4.95
N SER A 326 -27.57 -3.52 -5.95
CA SER A 326 -26.63 -3.75 -7.05
C SER A 326 -27.08 -3.03 -8.32
N ASP A 327 -26.12 -2.72 -9.20
CA ASP A 327 -26.35 -2.40 -10.62
C ASP A 327 -26.91 -3.65 -11.31
N ALA A 328 -28.16 -3.96 -10.99
CA ALA A 328 -28.82 -5.13 -11.51
C ALA A 328 -29.00 -4.93 -13.02
N ASP A 329 -28.40 -5.82 -13.80
CA ASP A 329 -28.60 -5.84 -15.24
C ASP A 329 -30.09 -6.08 -15.59
N GLY A 330 -30.43 -6.00 -16.88
CA GLY A 330 -31.80 -6.22 -17.33
C GLY A 330 -32.42 -7.54 -16.86
N GLN A 331 -31.60 -8.59 -16.70
CA GLN A 331 -32.06 -9.91 -16.29
C GLN A 331 -32.35 -9.96 -14.79
N GLN A 332 -31.43 -9.51 -13.94
CA GLN A 332 -31.59 -9.48 -12.49
C GLN A 332 -32.79 -8.63 -12.07
N ARG A 333 -33.02 -7.50 -12.77
CA ARG A 333 -34.21 -6.66 -12.56
C ARG A 333 -35.51 -7.39 -12.87
N ASN A 334 -35.55 -8.15 -13.94
CA ASN A 334 -36.72 -8.93 -14.31
C ASN A 334 -36.96 -10.09 -13.33
N GLU A 335 -35.89 -10.78 -12.92
CA GLU A 335 -35.97 -11.86 -11.92
C GLU A 335 -36.52 -11.35 -10.59
N ALA A 336 -36.04 -10.20 -10.09
CA ALA A 336 -36.57 -9.58 -8.87
C ALA A 336 -38.07 -9.28 -9.00
N ARG A 337 -38.50 -8.73 -10.14
CA ARG A 337 -39.92 -8.47 -10.40
C ARG A 337 -40.77 -9.75 -10.39
N VAL A 338 -40.27 -10.85 -10.97
CA VAL A 338 -40.95 -12.14 -10.99
C VAL A 338 -41.09 -12.70 -9.58
N LYS A 339 -40.00 -12.72 -8.81
CA LYS A 339 -40.01 -13.19 -7.41
C LYS A 339 -41.00 -12.41 -6.54
N ILE A 340 -40.99 -11.07 -6.62
CA ILE A 340 -41.97 -10.23 -5.92
C ILE A 340 -43.40 -10.53 -6.38
N SER A 341 -43.60 -10.78 -7.68
CA SER A 341 -44.92 -11.17 -8.18
C SER A 341 -45.39 -12.51 -7.63
N ASP A 342 -44.50 -13.48 -7.44
CA ASP A 342 -44.85 -14.80 -6.91
C ASP A 342 -45.11 -14.74 -5.41
N TYR A 343 -44.32 -13.96 -4.67
CA TYR A 343 -44.61 -13.60 -3.28
C TYR A 343 -46.01 -12.99 -3.14
N ASN A 344 -46.36 -12.03 -4.00
CA ASN A 344 -47.68 -11.39 -4.00
C ASN A 344 -48.81 -12.37 -4.31
N LYS A 345 -48.62 -13.31 -5.24
CA LYS A 345 -49.63 -14.35 -5.51
C LYS A 345 -49.84 -15.27 -4.30
N LYS A 346 -48.79 -15.57 -3.55
CA LYS A 346 -48.87 -16.46 -2.39
C LYS A 346 -49.50 -15.78 -1.17
N TYR A 347 -49.07 -14.57 -0.84
CA TYR A 347 -49.43 -13.90 0.42
C TYR A 347 -50.47 -12.79 0.26
N HIS A 348 -50.64 -12.23 -0.95
CA HIS A 348 -51.41 -11.01 -1.22
C HIS A 348 -52.33 -11.16 -2.45
N SER A 349 -52.82 -12.37 -2.72
CA SER A 349 -53.61 -12.70 -3.93
C SER A 349 -54.89 -11.86 -4.08
N LEU A 350 -55.52 -11.49 -2.96
CA LEU A 350 -56.75 -10.71 -2.92
C LEU A 350 -56.50 -9.20 -2.94
N ASP A 351 -55.28 -8.75 -2.68
CA ASP A 351 -54.91 -7.33 -2.56
C ASP A 351 -54.76 -6.64 -3.93
N LYS A 352 -54.80 -7.42 -5.01
CA LYS A 352 -54.72 -6.97 -6.41
C LYS A 352 -53.51 -6.06 -6.69
N LEU A 353 -52.39 -6.25 -5.97
CA LEU A 353 -51.21 -5.37 -6.05
C LEU A 353 -50.65 -5.23 -7.47
N THR A 354 -50.09 -4.06 -7.78
CA THR A 354 -49.39 -3.82 -9.06
C THR A 354 -47.94 -3.44 -8.83
N ILE A 355 -47.05 -3.94 -9.69
CA ILE A 355 -45.60 -3.72 -9.60
C ILE A 355 -45.14 -2.94 -10.84
N SER A 356 -44.51 -1.79 -10.64
CA SER A 356 -43.74 -1.10 -11.67
C SER A 356 -42.27 -0.98 -11.28
N MET A 357 -41.41 -0.64 -12.23
CA MET A 357 -40.00 -0.34 -11.97
C MET A 357 -39.67 1.04 -12.54
N ILE A 358 -38.90 1.81 -11.80
CA ILE A 358 -38.27 3.05 -12.25
C ILE A 358 -36.79 3.02 -11.91
N LEU A 359 -35.98 3.79 -12.65
CA LEU A 359 -34.57 4.00 -12.33
C LEU A 359 -34.44 5.39 -11.70
N ILE A 360 -33.73 5.49 -10.58
CA ILE A 360 -33.48 6.75 -9.87
C ILE A 360 -31.98 6.90 -9.58
N GLY A 361 -31.53 8.14 -9.36
CA GLY A 361 -30.12 8.48 -9.26
C GLY A 361 -29.55 8.89 -10.63
N GLU A 362 -28.82 10.01 -10.66
CA GLU A 362 -28.27 10.55 -11.92
C GLU A 362 -27.11 9.72 -12.45
N ASP A 363 -26.31 9.13 -11.55
CA ASP A 363 -25.14 8.33 -11.90
C ASP A 363 -25.33 6.82 -11.61
N SER A 364 -26.13 6.48 -10.59
CA SER A 364 -26.24 5.11 -10.05
C SER A 364 -27.31 4.24 -10.71
N ASN A 365 -28.21 4.81 -11.53
CA ASN A 365 -29.31 4.08 -12.19
C ASN A 365 -30.04 3.06 -11.27
N LEU A 366 -30.20 3.42 -10.00
CA LEU A 366 -30.70 2.55 -8.93
C LEU A 366 -32.10 2.01 -9.30
N PRO A 367 -32.27 0.68 -9.43
CA PRO A 367 -33.58 0.10 -9.73
C PRO A 367 -34.50 0.16 -8.51
N LEU A 368 -35.61 0.88 -8.65
CA LEU A 368 -36.66 0.99 -7.64
C LEU A 368 -37.94 0.32 -8.12
N LEU A 369 -38.29 -0.82 -7.53
CA LEU A 369 -39.60 -1.43 -7.73
C LEU A 369 -40.63 -0.76 -6.82
N VAL A 370 -41.79 -0.43 -7.39
CA VAL A 370 -42.88 0.27 -6.72
C VAL A 370 -44.11 -0.61 -6.76
N ILE A 371 -44.51 -1.08 -5.58
CA ILE A 371 -45.69 -1.90 -5.36
C ILE A 371 -46.82 -0.98 -4.90
N ARG A 372 -47.93 -0.98 -5.62
CA ARG A 372 -49.08 -0.08 -5.38
C ARG A 372 -50.33 -0.83 -4.95
N ARG A 373 -51.34 -0.03 -4.58
CA ARG A 373 -52.68 -0.41 -4.08
C ARG A 373 -52.72 -0.74 -2.58
N PHE A 374 -51.97 0.01 -1.78
CA PHE A 374 -52.16 0.05 -0.34
C PHE A 374 -52.98 1.29 0.01
N ASP A 375 -54.21 1.08 0.48
CA ASP A 375 -55.14 2.17 0.79
C ASP A 375 -54.88 2.82 2.15
N THR A 376 -54.01 2.22 2.96
CA THR A 376 -53.62 2.75 4.28
C THR A 376 -52.16 2.43 4.58
N ARG A 377 -51.57 3.19 5.52
CA ARG A 377 -50.23 2.95 6.05
C ARG A 377 -50.11 1.55 6.65
N GLU A 378 -51.14 1.12 7.39
CA GLU A 378 -51.16 -0.15 8.12
C GLU A 378 -51.06 -1.33 7.15
N LYS A 379 -51.73 -1.26 5.98
CA LYS A 379 -51.60 -2.30 4.95
C LYS A 379 -50.20 -2.35 4.34
N ALA A 380 -49.60 -1.19 4.06
CA ALA A 380 -48.25 -1.13 3.51
C ALA A 380 -47.20 -1.62 4.53
N MET A 381 -47.37 -1.28 5.81
CA MET A 381 -46.51 -1.79 6.88
C MET A 381 -46.73 -3.28 7.16
N ALA A 382 -47.96 -3.79 7.08
CA ALA A 382 -48.21 -5.23 7.18
C ALA A 382 -47.51 -6.01 6.04
N TYR A 383 -47.45 -5.42 4.84
CA TYR A 383 -46.67 -5.98 3.74
C TYR A 383 -45.16 -5.95 4.06
N PHE A 384 -44.63 -4.81 4.53
CA PHE A 384 -43.24 -4.67 4.96
C PHE A 384 -42.86 -5.73 6.02
N ASP A 385 -43.67 -5.86 7.08
CA ASP A 385 -43.46 -6.83 8.15
C ASP A 385 -43.55 -8.28 7.64
N GLY A 386 -44.45 -8.55 6.70
CA GLY A 386 -44.58 -9.83 6.03
C GLY A 386 -43.30 -10.21 5.26
N VAL A 387 -42.73 -9.25 4.54
CA VAL A 387 -41.45 -9.43 3.83
C VAL A 387 -40.29 -9.66 4.80
N GLN A 388 -40.24 -8.91 5.92
CA GLN A 388 -39.19 -9.12 6.93
C GLN A 388 -39.23 -10.53 7.52
N LYS A 389 -40.44 -11.08 7.74
CA LYS A 389 -40.63 -12.45 8.27
C LYS A 389 -40.37 -13.55 7.24
N ASN A 390 -40.58 -13.27 5.95
CA ASN A 390 -40.54 -14.25 4.87
C ASN A 390 -39.53 -13.86 3.78
N SER A 391 -38.39 -13.26 4.16
CA SER A 391 -37.40 -12.72 3.22
C SER A 391 -36.89 -13.77 2.23
N GLY A 392 -36.74 -15.02 2.67
CA GLY A 392 -36.35 -16.17 1.85
C GLY A 392 -37.31 -16.47 0.68
N GLU A 393 -38.60 -16.18 0.84
CA GLU A 393 -39.61 -16.34 -0.22
C GLU A 393 -39.88 -15.04 -0.99
N PHE A 394 -39.29 -13.93 -0.56
CA PHE A 394 -39.37 -12.66 -1.24
C PHE A 394 -38.24 -12.52 -2.26
N LEU A 395 -37.08 -12.01 -1.85
CA LEU A 395 -35.90 -11.87 -2.72
C LEU A 395 -34.72 -12.74 -2.26
N GLY A 396 -34.84 -13.41 -1.12
CA GLY A 396 -33.77 -14.19 -0.52
C GLY A 396 -33.01 -13.34 0.49
N ASP A 397 -31.77 -12.99 0.14
CA ASP A 397 -30.85 -12.27 1.03
C ASP A 397 -31.31 -10.81 1.28
N PRO A 398 -31.65 -10.43 2.53
CA PRO A 398 -32.02 -9.06 2.87
C PRO A 398 -30.91 -8.03 2.62
N SER A 399 -29.65 -8.47 2.48
CA SER A 399 -28.54 -7.56 2.20
C SER A 399 -28.62 -6.94 0.80
N THR A 400 -29.28 -7.60 -0.16
CA THR A 400 -29.30 -7.22 -1.59
C THR A 400 -30.35 -6.18 -1.95
N TYR A 401 -31.24 -5.83 -1.01
CA TYR A 401 -32.30 -4.85 -1.25
C TYR A 401 -32.62 -4.05 0.00
N GLU A 402 -33.33 -2.95 -0.18
CA GLU A 402 -33.97 -2.20 0.88
C GLU A 402 -35.46 -2.08 0.58
N ILE A 403 -36.27 -2.10 1.62
CA ILE A 403 -37.73 -2.02 1.49
C ILE A 403 -38.26 -0.91 2.39
N PHE A 404 -39.17 -0.11 1.86
CA PHE A 404 -39.76 1.03 2.56
C PHE A 404 -41.26 1.09 2.30
N ALA A 405 -42.06 1.42 3.30
CA ALA A 405 -43.42 1.90 3.08
C ALA A 405 -43.39 3.42 2.96
N ALA A 406 -44.05 3.98 1.96
CA ALA A 406 -44.10 5.43 1.73
C ALA A 406 -45.48 5.88 1.31
N SER A 407 -45.94 7.03 1.84
CA SER A 407 -47.14 7.68 1.35
C SER A 407 -46.99 8.13 -0.11
N GLN A 408 -48.10 8.41 -0.79
CA GLN A 408 -48.05 8.95 -2.14
C GLN A 408 -47.27 10.26 -2.23
N THR A 409 -47.39 11.13 -1.23
CA THR A 409 -46.67 12.40 -1.15
C THR A 409 -45.17 12.15 -1.00
N ASN A 410 -44.76 11.30 -0.07
CA ASN A 410 -43.36 10.97 0.16
C ASN A 410 -42.72 10.26 -1.03
N TYR A 411 -43.44 9.35 -1.70
CA TYR A 411 -42.96 8.73 -2.94
C TYR A 411 -42.69 9.75 -4.05
N ARG A 412 -43.59 10.73 -4.26
CA ARG A 412 -43.36 11.79 -5.26
C ARG A 412 -42.09 12.56 -4.93
N LYS A 413 -41.83 12.80 -3.64
CA LYS A 413 -40.61 13.47 -3.17
C LYS A 413 -39.36 12.61 -3.39
N ILE A 414 -39.40 11.32 -3.12
CA ILE A 414 -38.30 10.38 -3.43
C ILE A 414 -37.96 10.41 -4.92
N VAL A 415 -38.98 10.41 -5.79
CA VAL A 415 -38.79 10.46 -7.26
C VAL A 415 -38.25 11.83 -7.69
N GLN A 416 -38.81 12.93 -7.17
CA GLN A 416 -38.33 14.29 -7.45
C GLN A 416 -36.87 14.47 -7.03
N LEU A 417 -36.54 13.96 -5.85
CA LEU A 417 -35.20 13.97 -5.29
C LEU A 417 -34.32 12.85 -5.88
N LYS A 418 -34.81 11.94 -6.72
CA LYS A 418 -34.01 10.84 -7.28
C LYS A 418 -33.11 10.11 -6.24
N SER A 419 -33.56 9.94 -5.00
CA SER A 419 -32.76 9.34 -3.93
C SER A 419 -33.64 8.70 -2.88
N VAL A 420 -33.29 7.46 -2.51
CA VAL A 420 -33.88 6.73 -1.38
C VAL A 420 -33.13 6.95 -0.08
N ASP A 421 -31.87 7.40 -0.13
CA ASP A 421 -31.02 7.56 1.06
C ASP A 421 -31.60 8.57 2.04
N LEU A 422 -32.09 9.71 1.55
CA LEU A 422 -32.73 10.72 2.37
C LEU A 422 -34.02 10.21 3.04
N TYR A 423 -34.70 9.27 2.40
CA TYR A 423 -35.93 8.69 2.92
C TYR A 423 -35.66 7.58 3.93
N ARG A 424 -34.51 6.91 3.86
CA ARG A 424 -34.12 5.82 4.76
C ARG A 424 -34.17 6.26 6.22
N ASP A 425 -33.52 7.38 6.54
CA ASP A 425 -33.46 7.89 7.91
C ASP A 425 -34.85 8.31 8.42
N PHE A 426 -35.63 9.00 7.57
CA PHE A 426 -37.01 9.36 7.88
C PHE A 426 -37.88 8.12 8.13
N PHE A 427 -37.75 7.08 7.31
CA PHE A 427 -38.50 5.83 7.47
C PHE A 427 -38.13 5.11 8.78
N VAL A 428 -36.83 4.99 9.09
CA VAL A 428 -36.38 4.37 10.36
C VAL A 428 -36.94 5.14 11.55
N LYS A 429 -36.87 6.47 11.53
CA LYS A 429 -37.37 7.31 12.61
C LYS A 429 -38.90 7.24 12.73
N GLU A 430 -39.64 7.51 11.66
CA GLU A 430 -41.09 7.75 11.75
C GLU A 430 -41.95 6.48 11.58
N TYR A 431 -41.44 5.45 10.92
CA TYR A 431 -42.18 4.20 10.67
C TYR A 431 -41.72 3.04 11.54
N LEU A 432 -40.44 2.99 11.91
CA LEU A 432 -39.87 1.86 12.67
C LEU A 432 -39.62 2.17 14.14
N SER A 433 -39.45 3.42 14.54
CA SER A 433 -39.32 3.75 15.96
C SER A 433 -40.70 3.68 16.63
N LYS A 434 -40.82 2.77 17.59
CA LYS A 434 -41.95 2.60 18.51
C LYS A 434 -41.41 2.48 19.92
#